data_AF-A0A2D6N4F4-F1
#
_entry.id   AF-A0A2D6N4F4-F1
#
_cell.length_a   1.000
_cell.length_b   1.000
_cell.length_c   1.000
_cell.angle_alpha   90.00
_cell.angle_beta   90.00
_cell.angle_gamma   90.00
#
_symmetry.space_group_name_H-M   'P 1'
#
loop_
_entity.id
_entity.type
_entity.pdbx_description
1 polymer ?
#
loop_
_entity_poly.entity_id
_entity_poly.type
_entity_poly.pdbx_seq_one_letter_code
_entity_poly.pdbx_strand_id
1 'polypeptide(L)'
;MSARPRGSRPRHVPQRTCIGCRQTGSKKELVRIVRTLEGHVEVDETGKRNGRGAYIHQDRVCWERALSRGAVERALKTELAGSDRLHLSAYESQLPPAEAVEAASAAAEPGG
;
A
#
# COMPACT_ATOMS: atom_id res chain seq x y z
N MET A 1 -19.41 -19.05 -41.75
CA MET A 1 -19.37 -19.36 -40.31
C MET A 1 -18.49 -18.30 -39.63
N SER A 2 -19.08 -17.21 -39.14
CA SER A 2 -18.32 -16.07 -38.59
C SER A 2 -17.99 -16.30 -37.11
N ALA A 3 -16.70 -16.34 -36.78
CA ALA A 3 -16.21 -16.44 -35.42
C ALA A 3 -16.55 -15.15 -34.64
N ARG A 4 -17.27 -15.28 -33.53
CA ARG A 4 -17.58 -14.16 -32.62
C ARG A 4 -16.31 -13.74 -31.87
N PRO A 5 -15.93 -12.45 -31.86
CA PRO A 5 -14.76 -12.00 -31.11
C PRO A 5 -15.00 -12.17 -29.59
N ARG A 6 -14.04 -12.79 -28.90
CA ARG A 6 -14.05 -12.89 -27.44
C ARG A 6 -13.65 -11.54 -26.86
N GLY A 7 -14.65 -10.77 -26.41
CA GLY A 7 -14.42 -9.50 -25.72
C GLY A 7 -13.52 -9.71 -24.49
N SER A 8 -12.47 -8.90 -24.38
CA SER A 8 -11.64 -8.81 -23.18
C SER A 8 -12.53 -8.32 -22.04
N ARG A 9 -12.81 -9.19 -21.07
CA ARG A 9 -13.46 -8.78 -19.82
C ARG A 9 -12.62 -7.63 -19.22
N PRO A 10 -13.23 -6.47 -18.90
CA PRO A 10 -12.50 -5.39 -18.25
C PRO A 10 -11.82 -5.95 -17.00
N ARG A 11 -10.49 -5.83 -16.93
CA ARG A 11 -9.71 -6.32 -15.78
C ARG A 11 -10.14 -5.49 -14.58
N HIS A 12 -10.85 -6.11 -13.65
CA HIS A 12 -11.17 -5.51 -12.37
C HIS A 12 -9.87 -5.17 -11.64
N VAL A 13 -9.51 -3.90 -11.59
CA VAL A 13 -8.33 -3.43 -10.84
C VAL A 13 -8.65 -3.65 -9.35
N PRO A 14 -7.88 -4.49 -8.63
CA PRO A 14 -8.16 -4.74 -7.23
C PRO A 14 -7.93 -3.47 -6.42
N GLN A 15 -9.00 -2.91 -5.88
CA GLN A 15 -8.93 -1.82 -4.91
C GLN A 15 -8.49 -2.38 -3.55
N ARG A 16 -7.72 -1.59 -2.79
CA ARG A 16 -7.24 -1.95 -1.46
C ARG A 16 -7.48 -0.79 -0.51
N THR A 17 -7.69 -1.09 0.77
CA THR A 17 -7.96 -0.07 1.78
C THR A 17 -6.69 0.28 2.54
N CYS A 18 -6.37 1.58 2.58
CA CYS A 18 -5.28 2.11 3.39
C CYS A 18 -5.63 2.00 4.88
N ILE A 19 -4.74 1.42 5.69
CA ILE A 19 -4.97 1.30 7.15
C ILE A 19 -4.80 2.62 7.91
N GLY A 20 -4.14 3.61 7.31
CA GLY A 20 -3.91 4.93 7.90
C GLY A 20 -5.12 5.87 7.77
N CYS A 21 -5.65 6.02 6.55
CA CYS A 21 -6.78 6.92 6.27
C CYS A 21 -8.13 6.20 6.04
N ARG A 22 -8.13 4.86 5.93
CA ARG A 22 -9.31 4.02 5.62
C ARG A 22 -9.95 4.27 4.25
N GLN A 23 -9.29 5.02 3.37
CA GLN A 23 -9.74 5.19 1.98
C GLN A 23 -9.25 4.04 1.09
N THR A 24 -9.95 3.80 -0.01
CA THR A 24 -9.53 2.83 -1.03
C THR A 24 -8.63 3.49 -2.06
N GLY A 25 -7.53 2.84 -2.39
CA GLY A 25 -6.61 3.26 -3.43
C GLY A 25 -6.30 2.13 -4.41
N SER A 26 -5.76 2.51 -5.56
CA SER A 26 -5.25 1.56 -6.53
C SER A 26 -3.94 0.92 -6.04
N LYS A 27 -3.53 -0.20 -6.68
CA LYS A 27 -2.25 -0.86 -6.37
C LYS A 27 -1.04 0.09 -6.50
N LYS A 28 -1.10 1.11 -7.38
CA LYS A 28 0.01 2.04 -7.61
C LYS A 28 0.18 3.06 -6.48
N GLU A 29 -0.91 3.38 -5.79
CA GLU A 29 -0.93 4.40 -4.74
C GLU A 29 -0.65 3.80 -3.36
N LEU A 30 -0.66 2.48 -3.23
CA LEU A 30 -0.57 1.77 -1.97
C LEU A 30 0.70 0.94 -1.88
N VAL A 31 1.44 1.16 -0.80
CA VAL A 31 2.56 0.35 -0.37
C VAL A 31 2.05 -0.77 0.54
N ARG A 32 2.50 -2.00 0.27
CA ARG A 32 2.20 -3.15 1.14
C ARG A 32 3.25 -3.25 2.22
N ILE A 33 2.83 -3.44 3.46
CA ILE A 33 3.66 -3.91 4.56
C ILE A 33 3.26 -5.36 4.88
N VAL A 34 4.23 -6.20 5.21
CA VAL A 34 4.01 -7.61 5.49
C VAL A 34 4.58 -7.96 6.85
N ARG A 35 3.84 -8.76 7.59
CA ARG A 35 4.36 -9.48 8.75
C ARG A 35 4.90 -10.83 8.29
N THR A 36 6.20 -11.04 8.45
CA THR A 36 6.84 -12.33 8.17
C THR A 36 6.42 -13.39 9.18
N LEU A 37 6.76 -14.65 8.92
CA LEU A 37 6.53 -15.75 9.86
C LEU A 37 7.38 -15.63 11.13
N GLU A 38 8.49 -14.91 11.04
CA GLU A 38 9.38 -14.60 12.17
C GLU A 38 8.83 -13.48 13.06
N GLY A 39 7.69 -12.88 12.68
CA GLY A 39 7.04 -11.81 13.44
C GLY A 39 7.52 -10.40 13.11
N HIS A 40 8.50 -10.27 12.21
CA HIS A 40 9.01 -8.98 11.77
C HIS A 40 8.06 -8.30 10.79
N VAL A 41 7.97 -6.98 10.88
CA VAL A 41 7.20 -6.15 9.95
C VAL A 41 8.14 -5.40 9.01
N GLU A 42 7.92 -5.57 7.71
CA GLU A 42 8.73 -4.95 6.66
C GLU A 42 7.89 -4.43 5.50
N VAL A 43 8.46 -3.51 4.73
CA VAL A 43 7.87 -3.01 3.49
C VAL A 43 8.05 -4.04 2.38
N ASP A 44 6.96 -4.42 1.71
CA ASP A 44 6.95 -5.34 0.58
C ASP A 44 6.44 -4.66 -0.69
N GLU A 45 7.35 -4.01 -1.42
CA GLU A 45 7.05 -3.40 -2.72
C GLU A 45 6.80 -4.45 -3.82
N THR A 46 7.32 -5.68 -3.63
CA THR A 46 7.20 -6.75 -4.63
C THR A 46 5.82 -7.41 -4.62
N GLY A 47 5.12 -7.36 -3.49
CA GLY A 47 3.85 -8.06 -3.27
C GLY A 47 3.98 -9.59 -3.24
N LYS A 48 5.20 -10.13 -3.20
CA LYS A 48 5.48 -11.57 -3.25
C LYS A 48 5.77 -12.17 -1.90
N ARG A 49 5.94 -11.35 -0.85
CA ARG A 49 6.28 -11.88 0.46
C ARG A 49 5.10 -12.59 1.10
N ASN A 50 5.39 -13.74 1.68
CA ASN A 50 4.45 -14.57 2.40
C ASN A 50 4.20 -13.99 3.79
N GLY A 51 2.94 -14.01 4.21
CA GLY A 51 2.53 -13.49 5.51
C GLY A 51 1.32 -12.58 5.43
N ARG A 52 0.98 -11.99 6.57
CA ARG A 52 -0.17 -11.11 6.67
C ARG A 52 0.23 -9.74 6.15
N GLY A 53 -0.48 -9.26 5.12
CA GLY A 53 -0.23 -7.97 4.50
C GLY A 53 -1.21 -6.91 4.97
N ALA A 54 -0.75 -5.66 5.05
CA ALA A 54 -1.58 -4.47 5.14
C ALA A 54 -1.13 -3.44 4.10
N TYR A 55 -1.99 -2.49 3.78
CA TYR A 55 -1.72 -1.48 2.75
C TYR A 55 -1.78 -0.08 3.35
N ILE A 56 -0.85 0.78 2.97
CA ILE A 56 -0.79 2.20 3.35
C ILE A 56 -0.52 2.99 2.08
N HIS A 57 -1.12 4.18 1.92
CA HIS A 57 -0.78 5.02 0.78
C HIS A 57 0.71 5.39 0.79
N GLN A 58 1.27 5.61 -0.39
CA GLN A 58 2.64 6.08 -0.56
C GLN A 58 2.77 7.58 -0.22
N ASP A 59 2.19 7.99 0.91
CA ASP A 59 2.16 9.36 1.41
C ASP A 59 2.59 9.41 2.88
N ARG A 60 3.29 10.46 3.28
CA ARG A 60 3.79 10.57 4.66
C ARG A 60 2.66 10.59 5.71
N VAL A 61 1.53 11.23 5.41
CA VAL A 61 0.43 11.44 6.37
C VAL A 61 -0.23 10.12 6.80
N CYS A 62 -0.41 9.18 5.87
CA CYS A 62 -0.98 7.87 6.11
C CYS A 62 -0.02 6.99 6.89
N TRP A 63 1.28 7.09 6.64
CA TRP A 63 2.32 6.40 7.38
C TRP A 63 2.40 6.89 8.83
N GLU A 64 2.45 8.21 9.03
CA GLU A 64 2.45 8.82 10.36
C GLU A 64 1.21 8.38 11.16
N ARG A 65 0.03 8.41 10.54
CA ARG A 65 -1.22 7.94 11.17
C ARG A 65 -1.17 6.45 11.47
N ALA A 66 -0.64 5.64 10.57
CA ALA A 66 -0.59 4.19 10.74
C ALA A 66 0.36 3.79 11.89
N LEU A 67 1.51 4.47 12.01
CA LEU A 67 2.49 4.25 13.07
C LEU A 67 2.01 4.84 14.41
N SER A 68 1.60 6.11 14.43
CA SER A 68 1.24 6.81 15.67
C SER A 68 -0.02 6.25 16.33
N ARG A 69 -0.97 5.75 15.53
CA ARG A 69 -2.21 5.17 16.06
C ARG A 69 -2.09 3.68 16.36
N GLY A 70 -0.96 3.02 16.04
CA GLY A 70 -0.82 1.56 16.14
C GLY A 70 -1.75 0.82 15.16
N ALA A 71 -2.04 1.40 14.00
CA ALA A 71 -2.88 0.75 12.99
C ALA A 71 -2.15 -0.44 12.36
N VAL A 72 -0.82 -0.35 12.23
CA VAL A 72 0.05 -1.43 11.73
C VAL A 72 -0.10 -2.69 12.59
N GLU A 73 0.05 -2.56 13.90
CA GLU A 73 -0.07 -3.66 14.87
C GLU A 73 -1.43 -4.34 14.80
N ARG A 74 -2.51 -3.54 14.77
CA ARG A 74 -3.87 -4.05 14.66
C ARG A 74 -4.13 -4.74 13.32
N ALA A 75 -3.68 -4.14 12.23
CA ALA A 75 -3.87 -4.69 10.88
C ALA A 75 -3.11 -6.00 10.70
N LEU A 76 -1.89 -6.08 11.23
CA LEU A 76 -1.02 -7.25 11.14
C LEU A 76 -1.24 -8.27 12.28
N LYS A 77 -2.03 -7.93 13.31
CA LYS A 77 -2.20 -8.70 14.56
C LYS A 77 -0.85 -9.13 15.13
N THR A 78 0.03 -8.16 15.32
CA THR A 78 1.37 -8.37 15.85
C THR A 78 1.78 -7.17 16.68
N GLU A 79 2.70 -7.38 17.60
CA GLU A 79 3.39 -6.30 18.29
C GLU A 79 4.50 -5.79 17.37
N LEU A 80 4.60 -4.46 17.21
CA LEU A 80 5.60 -3.86 16.33
C LEU A 80 6.89 -3.64 17.12
N ALA A 81 7.92 -4.43 16.80
CA ALA A 81 9.22 -4.29 17.44
C ALA A 81 9.82 -2.90 17.20
N GLY A 82 10.63 -2.41 18.15
CA GLY A 82 11.29 -1.10 18.04
C GLY A 82 12.14 -0.97 16.78
N SER A 83 12.86 -2.04 16.40
CA SER A 83 13.62 -2.12 15.15
C SER A 83 12.74 -1.95 13.91
N ASP A 84 11.59 -2.64 13.89
CA ASP A 84 10.68 -2.63 12.76
C ASP A 84 10.03 -1.25 12.62
N ARG A 85 9.64 -0.65 13.75
CA ARG A 85 9.13 0.73 13.77
C ARG A 85 10.17 1.73 13.24
N LEU A 86 11.44 1.57 13.60
CA LEU A 86 12.52 2.40 13.05
C LEU A 86 12.63 2.24 11.53
N HIS A 87 12.62 1.01 11.02
CA HIS A 87 12.64 0.76 9.57
C HIS A 87 11.44 1.40 8.85
N LEU A 88 10.23 1.28 9.41
CA LEU A 88 9.05 1.90 8.82
C LEU A 88 9.12 3.44 8.86
N SER A 89 9.65 4.03 9.92
CA SER A 89 9.85 5.50 10.03
C SER A 89 10.93 6.02 9.07
N ALA A 90 11.95 5.20 8.80
CA ALA A 90 12.97 5.52 7.80
C ALA A 90 12.40 5.49 6.38
N TYR A 91 11.48 4.57 6.09
CA TYR A 91 10.74 4.54 4.83
C TYR A 91 9.81 5.75 4.70
N GLU A 92 9.02 6.06 5.74
CA GLU A 92 8.16 7.24 5.81
C GLU A 92 8.91 8.55 5.52
N SER A 93 10.15 8.66 6.01
CA SER A 93 10.98 9.85 5.80
C SER A 93 11.32 10.09 4.33
N GLN A 94 11.32 9.04 3.50
CA GLN A 94 11.59 9.11 2.07
C GLN A 94 10.33 9.39 1.23
N LEU A 95 9.14 9.34 1.85
CA LEU A 95 7.89 9.55 1.13
C LEU A 95 7.59 11.03 0.91
N PRO A 96 7.01 11.39 -0.24
CA PRO A 96 6.49 12.72 -0.46
C PRO A 96 5.37 13.05 0.54
N PRO A 97 5.26 14.34 0.94
CA PRO A 97 4.05 14.80 1.62
C PRO A 97 2.83 14.60 0.71
N ALA A 98 1.65 14.36 1.31
CA ALA A 98 0.43 13.97 0.59
C ALA A 98 0.07 14.90 -0.59
N GLU A 99 0.42 16.18 -0.49
CA GLU A 99 0.16 17.24 -1.47
C GLU A 99 0.94 17.04 -2.79
N ALA A 100 2.09 16.36 -2.76
CA ALA A 100 2.87 16.07 -3.97
C ALA A 100 2.43 14.79 -4.69
N VAL A 101 1.68 13.92 -4.01
CA VAL A 101 1.20 12.64 -4.57
C VAL A 101 0.03 12.87 -5.52
N GLU A 102 -0.81 13.89 -5.27
CA GLU A 102 -1.90 14.30 -6.17
C GLU A 102 -1.39 14.82 -7.53
N ALA A 103 -0.17 15.38 -7.58
CA ALA A 103 0.46 15.82 -8.83
C ALA A 103 1.01 14.64 -9.67
N ALA A 104 1.40 13.54 -9.02
CA ALA A 104 1.97 12.37 -9.69
C ALA A 104 0.89 11.41 -10.26
N SER A 105 -0.27 11.31 -9.59
CA SER A 105 -1.42 10.54 -10.10
C SER A 105 -2.13 11.25 -11.26
N ALA A 106 -1.97 12.56 -11.43
CA ALA A 106 -2.45 13.31 -12.60
C ALA A 106 -1.62 13.08 -13.89
N ALA A 107 -0.41 12.51 -13.80
CA ALA A 107 0.47 12.28 -14.95
C ALA A 107 0.27 10.92 -15.65
N ALA A 108 -0.60 10.05 -15.10
CA ALA A 108 -0.94 8.78 -15.71
C ALA A 108 -2.41 8.77 -16.13
N GLU A 109 -2.78 9.60 -17.12
CA GLU A 109 -3.29 9.22 -18.45
C GLU A 109 -3.42 10.46 -19.35
N PRO A 110 -2.65 10.56 -20.46
CA PRO A 110 -3.15 11.15 -21.69
C PRO A 110 -3.38 10.07 -22.75
N GLY A 111 -4.63 9.93 -23.20
CA GLY A 111 -5.04 9.28 -24.46
C GLY A 111 -5.17 7.75 -24.43
N GLY A 112 -6.24 7.15 -24.98
CA GLY A 112 -7.38 7.65 -25.75
C GLY A 112 -8.36 6.53 -26.07
#